data_AF-A0A954YS94-F1
#
_entry.id   AF-A0A954YS94-F1
#
_cell.length_a   1.000
_cell.length_b   1.000
_cell.length_c   1.000
_cell.angle_alpha   90.00
_cell.angle_beta   90.00
_cell.angle_gamma   90.00
#
_symmetry.space_group_name_H-M   'P 1'
#
loop_
_entity.id
_entity.type
_entity.pdbx_description
1 polymer ?
#
loop_
_entity_poly.entity_id
_entity_poly.type
_entity_poly.pdbx_seq_one_letter_code
_entity_poly.pdbx_strand_id
1 'polypeptide(L)' 'GKRNIAAKLTIGNDPGTAEAVNKMGATHTECPVTEMVIDEENKIVSTPAYMYDATPAQVFEGVKKCVDAVVRLCG' A
#
# COMPACT_ATOMS: atom_id res chain seq x y z
N GLY A 1 12.57 19.78 7.75
CA GLY A 1 11.69 19.25 8.80
C GLY A 1 11.34 17.82 8.46
N LYS A 2 11.88 16.85 9.21
CA LYS A 2 11.42 15.45 9.10
C LYS A 2 10.08 15.36 9.84
N ARG A 3 8.99 15.10 9.13
CA ARG A 3 7.74 14.69 9.78
C ARG A 3 7.95 13.23 10.20
N ASN A 4 7.85 12.95 11.49
CA ASN A 4 8.01 11.60 12.02
C ASN A 4 6.67 10.85 11.85
N ILE A 5 6.40 10.42 10.61
CA ILE A 5 5.14 9.76 10.24
C ILE A 5 5.34 8.25 10.35
N ALA A 6 4.61 7.61 11.27
CA ALA A 6 4.53 6.15 11.35
C ALA A 6 3.48 5.66 10.34
N ALA A 7 3.86 5.56 9.07
CA ALA A 7 2.93 5.21 7.99
C ALA A 7 2.56 3.72 8.00
N LYS A 8 1.28 3.39 7.81
CA LYS A 8 0.83 2.04 7.49
C LYS A 8 0.68 1.87 5.98
N LEU A 9 1.35 0.87 5.40
CA LEU A 9 1.30 0.64 3.95
C LEU A 9 1.48 -0.83 3.58
N THR A 10 1.34 -1.15 2.30
CA THR A 10 1.66 -2.47 1.76
C THR A 10 2.60 -2.40 0.57
N ILE A 11 3.50 -3.38 0.50
CA ILE A 11 4.26 -3.76 -0.69
C ILE A 11 3.87 -5.13 -1.26
N GLY A 12 2.81 -5.77 -0.75
CA GLY A 12 2.49 -7.18 -1.04
C GLY A 12 3.03 -8.13 0.02
N ASN A 13 3.74 -9.20 -0.38
CA ASN A 13 4.20 -10.27 0.53
C ASN A 13 5.69 -10.62 0.41
N ASP A 14 6.52 -9.77 -0.22
CA ASP A 14 7.96 -10.01 -0.24
C ASP A 14 8.57 -9.76 1.16
N PRO A 15 9.13 -10.79 1.84
CA PRO A 15 9.58 -10.63 3.23
C PRO A 15 10.75 -9.66 3.37
N GLY A 16 11.66 -9.63 2.40
CA GLY A 16 12.84 -8.75 2.43
C GLY A 16 12.45 -7.28 2.31
N THR A 17 11.53 -6.97 1.39
CA THR A 17 11.02 -5.60 1.22
C THR A 17 10.15 -5.19 2.40
N ALA A 18 9.31 -6.10 2.94
CA ALA A 18 8.53 -5.84 4.15
C ALA A 18 9.42 -5.50 5.35
N GLU A 19 10.51 -6.24 5.55
CA GLU A 19 11.48 -5.97 6.62
C GLU A 19 12.16 -4.60 6.41
N ALA A 20 12.54 -4.26 5.17
CA ALA A 20 13.13 -2.97 4.85
C ALA A 20 12.18 -1.80 5.15
N VAL A 21 10.90 -1.93 4.78
CA VAL A 21 9.83 -0.94 5.10
C VAL A 21 9.72 -0.74 6.61
N ASN A 22 9.71 -1.83 7.38
CA ASN A 22 9.63 -1.76 8.84
C ASN A 22 10.87 -1.09 9.45
N LYS A 23 12.08 -1.39 8.93
CA LYS A 23 13.34 -0.73 9.37
C LYS A 23 13.36 0.76 9.05
N MET A 24 12.64 1.21 8.03
CA MET A 24 12.49 2.63 7.69
C MET A 24 11.51 3.38 8.61
N GLY A 25 10.84 2.69 9.54
CA GLY A 25 9.91 3.28 10.52
C GLY A 25 8.44 3.29 10.08
N ALA A 26 8.11 2.66 8.96
CA ALA A 26 6.74 2.38 8.56
C ALA A 26 6.27 1.02 9.10
N THR A 27 4.98 0.71 8.97
CA THR A 27 4.39 -0.60 9.27
C THR A 27 3.88 -1.21 7.99
N HIS A 28 4.53 -2.28 7.52
CA HIS A 28 4.03 -3.09 6.41
C HIS A 28 2.84 -3.96 6.84
N THR A 29 1.81 -4.02 6.00
CA THR A 29 0.69 -4.95 6.11
C THR A 29 0.65 -5.79 4.84
N GLU A 30 0.70 -7.11 4.96
CA GLU A 30 0.51 -7.99 3.80
C GLU A 30 -0.86 -7.76 3.17
N CYS A 31 -0.89 -7.68 1.84
CA CYS A 31 -2.10 -7.35 1.10
C CYS A 31 -2.11 -8.13 -0.23
N PRO A 32 -3.22 -8.79 -0.59
CA PRO A 32 -3.37 -9.38 -1.93
C PRO A 32 -3.26 -8.33 -3.03
N VAL A 33 -2.84 -8.74 -4.24
CA VAL A 33 -2.66 -7.85 -5.40
C VAL A 33 -3.95 -7.13 -5.84
N THR A 34 -5.11 -7.74 -5.62
CA THR A 34 -6.42 -7.16 -5.96
C THR A 34 -6.99 -6.27 -4.86
N GLU A 35 -6.26 -6.05 -3.76
CA GLU A 35 -6.69 -5.26 -2.61
C GLU A 35 -5.74 -4.07 -2.35
N MET A 36 -6.04 -3.28 -1.32
CA MET A 36 -5.27 -2.11 -0.91
C MET A 36 -5.22 -1.96 0.62
N VAL A 37 -4.26 -1.18 1.09
CA VAL A 37 -4.16 -0.74 2.48
C VAL A 37 -4.30 0.77 2.56
N ILE A 38 -5.16 1.23 3.48
CA ILE A 38 -5.37 2.64 3.79
C ILE A 38 -4.82 2.94 5.19
N ASP A 39 -4.04 4.00 5.28
CA ASP A 39 -3.73 4.73 6.49
C ASP A 39 -4.57 6.01 6.51
N GLU A 40 -5.70 5.97 7.21
CA GLU A 40 -6.64 7.09 7.26
C GLU A 40 -6.07 8.30 8.03
N GLU A 41 -5.23 8.05 9.04
CA GLU A 41 -4.61 9.11 9.85
C GLU A 41 -3.65 9.96 9.01
N ASN A 42 -2.82 9.30 8.21
CA ASN A 42 -1.82 9.97 7.37
C ASN A 42 -2.31 10.24 5.94
N LYS A 43 -3.54 9.81 5.61
CA LYS A 43 -4.13 9.87 4.26
C LYS A 43 -3.26 9.20 3.20
N ILE A 44 -2.73 8.02 3.51
CA ILE A 44 -1.91 7.23 2.58
C ILE A 44 -2.73 6.03 2.10
N VAL A 45 -2.72 5.77 0.80
CA VAL A 45 -3.30 4.57 0.19
C VAL A 45 -2.21 3.85 -0.59
N SER A 46 -2.11 2.53 -0.43
CA SER A 46 -1.11 1.69 -1.11
C SER A 46 -1.72 0.39 -1.60
N THR A 47 -1.21 -0.13 -2.72
CA THR A 47 -1.59 -1.42 -3.29
C THR A 47 -0.34 -2.10 -3.88
N PRO A 48 -0.23 -3.44 -3.85
CA PRO A 48 1.00 -4.13 -4.25
C PRO A 48 1.33 -4.05 -5.74
N ALA A 49 0.32 -4.01 -6.62
CA ALA A 49 0.49 -4.05 -8.08
C ALA A 49 1.47 -5.16 -8.53
N TYR A 50 2.51 -4.81 -9.32
CA TYR A 50 3.50 -5.75 -9.85
C TYR A 50 4.56 -6.20 -8.84
N MET A 51 4.40 -5.93 -7.53
CA MET A 51 5.17 -6.61 -6.50
C MET A 51 4.85 -8.11 -6.41
N TYR A 52 3.77 -8.53 -7.07
CA TYR A 52 3.44 -9.93 -7.37
C TYR A 52 3.68 -10.25 -8.85
N ASP A 53 3.87 -11.53 -9.15
CA ASP A 53 3.67 -12.06 -10.50
C ASP A 53 2.18 -12.09 -10.82
N ALA A 54 1.65 -10.94 -11.23
CA ALA A 54 0.23 -10.71 -11.43
C ALA A 54 -0.07 -10.28 -12.87
N THR A 55 -1.25 -10.69 -13.34
CA THR A 55 -1.75 -10.26 -14.65
C THR A 55 -2.18 -8.79 -14.61
N PRO A 56 -2.18 -8.08 -15.76
CA PRO A 56 -2.66 -6.70 -15.82
C PRO A 56 -4.09 -6.52 -15.29
N ALA A 57 -4.96 -7.52 -15.44
CA ALA A 57 -6.33 -7.48 -14.92
C ALA A 57 -6.39 -7.47 -13.38
N GLN A 58 -5.56 -8.28 -12.73
CA GLN A 58 -5.47 -8.31 -11.26
C GLN A 58 -4.90 -7.00 -10.71
N VAL A 59 -3.86 -6.47 -11.37
CA VAL A 59 -3.28 -5.17 -11.01
C VAL A 59 -4.29 -4.06 -11.19
N PHE A 60 -5.04 -4.06 -12.30
CA PHE A 60 -6.11 -3.08 -12.55
C PHE A 60 -7.16 -3.08 -11.43
N GLU A 61 -7.59 -4.26 -10.95
CA GLU A 61 -8.56 -4.36 -9.86
C GLU A 61 -8.06 -3.69 -8.58
N GLY A 62 -6.85 -4.01 -8.12
CA GLY A 62 -6.26 -3.42 -6.91
C GLY A 62 -6.00 -1.92 -7.05
N VAL A 63 -5.46 -1.48 -8.20
CA VAL A 63 -5.21 -0.07 -8.47
C VAL A 63 -6.50 0.73 -8.58
N LYS A 64 -7.57 0.18 -9.16
CA LYS A 64 -8.87 0.84 -9.19
C LYS A 64 -9.39 1.11 -7.78
N LYS A 65 -9.36 0.11 -6.89
CA LYS A 65 -9.74 0.28 -5.48
C LYS A 65 -8.89 1.37 -4.80
N CYS A 66 -7.57 1.35 -5.04
CA CYS A 66 -6.62 2.34 -4.53
C CYS A 66 -7.02 3.77 -4.94
N VAL A 67 -7.29 4.01 -6.22
CA VAL A 67 -7.70 5.32 -6.73
C VAL A 67 -9.05 5.75 -6.14
N ASP A 68 -10.04 4.84 -6.09
CA ASP A 68 -11.35 5.13 -5.49
C ASP A 68 -11.22 5.56 -4.02
N ALA A 69 -10.33 4.93 -3.25
CA ALA A 69 -10.03 5.32 -1.87
C ALA A 69 -9.31 6.68 -1.76
N VAL A 70 -8.37 6.98 -2.66
CA VAL A 70 -7.73 8.31 -2.70
C VAL A 70 -8.77 9.39 -2.92
N VAL A 71 -9.69 9.21 -3.88
CA VAL A 71 -10.79 10.16 -4.15
C VAL A 71 -11.67 10.31 -2.91
N ARG A 72 -11.99 9.22 -2.19
CA ARG A 72 -12.76 9.27 -0.94
C ARG A 72 -12.07 10.11 0.15
N LEU A 73 -10.75 10.11 0.24
CA LEU A 73 -9.98 10.86 1.26
C LEU A 73 -9.79 12.35 0.92
N CYS A 74 -10.12 12.76 -0.31
CA CYS A 74 -10.11 14.16 -0.76
C CYS A 74 -11.37 14.94 -0.37
N GLY A 75 -12.44 14.26 0.07
CA GLY A 75 -13.62 14.88 0.69
C GLY A 75 -13.36 15.25 2.14
#